data_AF-A0A8R7U2T3-F1
#
_entry.id   AF-A0A8R7U2T3-F1
#
_cell.length_a   1.000
_cell.length_b   1.000
_cell.length_c   1.000
_cell.angle_alpha   90.00
_cell.angle_beta   90.00
_cell.angle_gamma   90.00
#
_symmetry.space_group_name_H-M   'P 1'
#
loop_
_entity.id
_entity.type
_entity.pdbx_description
1 polymer ?
#
loop_
_entity_poly.entity_id
_entity_poly.type
_entity_poly.pdbx_seq_one_letter_code
_entity_poly.pdbx_strand_id
1 'polypeptide(L)'
;MEVEIKLRLPDAAAHRRLCSFLAPRLLRTDAPARPLAAATAAQRDVRLYGIDDRDPSCAVLTLKRCPRIDAGISRVEEVVEPLDPALALTCVDNPARLGVVGSPIVRLVSDEYGVSRDKAPFVCLGGFRNTRGDMSSRRARGRGSC
;
A
#
# COMPACT_ATOMS: atom_id res chain seq x y z
N MET A 1 5.10 10.77 -9.21
CA MET A 1 5.22 9.45 -9.87
C MET A 1 6.18 8.61 -9.05
N GLU A 2 5.74 7.45 -8.58
CA GLU A 2 6.53 6.47 -7.83
C GLU A 2 7.17 5.47 -8.81
N VAL A 3 8.44 5.12 -8.57
CA VAL A 3 9.18 4.15 -9.37
C VAL A 3 9.87 3.15 -8.44
N GLU A 4 9.56 1.87 -8.61
CA GLU A 4 10.09 0.77 -7.78
C GLU A 4 10.64 -0.37 -8.64
N ILE A 5 11.68 -1.05 -8.15
CA ILE A 5 12.13 -2.32 -8.71
C ILE A 5 11.38 -3.46 -7.99
N LYS A 6 10.65 -4.28 -8.74
CA LYS A 6 9.88 -5.42 -8.22
C LYS A 6 10.48 -6.73 -8.73
N LEU A 7 11.11 -7.45 -7.81
CA LEU A 7 11.68 -8.78 -8.06
C LEU A 7 10.85 -9.83 -7.34
N ARG A 8 10.52 -10.92 -8.05
CA ARG A 8 9.89 -12.09 -7.44
C ARG A 8 10.97 -13.08 -7.03
N LEU A 9 11.00 -13.44 -5.74
CA LEU A 9 11.84 -14.54 -5.28
C LEU A 9 11.20 -15.87 -5.68
N PRO A 10 11.99 -16.86 -6.13
CA PRO A 10 11.45 -18.10 -6.68
C PRO A 10 10.80 -18.99 -5.63
N ASP A 11 11.31 -18.99 -4.39
CA ASP A 11 10.84 -19.86 -3.32
C ASP A 11 11.13 -19.30 -1.91
N ALA A 12 10.62 -20.00 -0.90
CA ALA A 12 10.80 -19.65 0.50
C ALA A 12 12.26 -19.81 0.98
N ALA A 13 13.07 -20.65 0.34
CA ALA A 13 14.49 -20.79 0.68
C ALA A 13 15.29 -19.55 0.22
N ALA A 14 15.01 -19.03 -0.98
CA ALA A 14 15.55 -17.78 -1.50
C ALA A 14 15.14 -16.60 -0.62
N HIS A 15 13.88 -16.55 -0.21
CA HIS A 15 13.40 -15.56 0.78
C HIS A 15 14.21 -15.63 2.08
N ARG A 16 14.32 -16.81 2.71
CA ARG A 16 15.09 -16.97 3.96
C ARG A 16 16.55 -16.55 3.80
N ARG A 17 17.23 -16.98 2.72
CA ARG A 17 18.62 -16.59 2.45
C ARG A 17 18.78 -15.08 2.33
N LEU A 18 17.88 -14.42 1.61
CA LEU A 18 17.90 -12.96 1.46
C LEU A 18 17.66 -12.25 2.80
N CYS A 19 16.65 -12.70 3.56
CA CYS A 19 16.36 -12.15 4.88
C CYS A 19 17.56 -12.31 5.83
N SER A 20 18.20 -13.49 5.88
CA SER A 20 19.39 -13.70 6.70
C SER A 20 20.55 -12.80 6.28
N PHE A 21 20.76 -12.61 4.98
CA PHE A 21 21.81 -11.73 4.46
C PHE A 21 21.58 -10.27 4.82
N LEU A 22 20.32 -9.81 4.80
CA LEU A 22 19.96 -8.42 5.07
C LEU A 22 19.61 -8.15 6.55
N ALA A 23 19.52 -9.17 7.39
CA ALA A 23 19.16 -9.06 8.82
C ALA A 23 19.93 -7.97 9.57
N PRO A 24 21.25 -7.74 9.34
CA PRO A 24 21.98 -6.66 10.01
C PRO A 24 21.54 -5.24 9.62
N ARG A 25 20.65 -5.09 8.63
CA ARG A 25 20.20 -3.80 8.07
C ARG A 25 18.71 -3.58 8.22
N LEU A 26 18.02 -4.46 8.95
CA LEU A 26 16.59 -4.38 9.19
C LEU A 26 16.28 -3.16 10.06
N LEU A 27 15.43 -2.27 9.54
CA LEU A 27 14.97 -1.07 10.23
C LEU A 27 13.61 -1.31 10.90
N ARG A 28 12.69 -1.95 10.17
CA ARG A 28 11.30 -2.14 10.63
C ARG A 28 10.67 -3.34 9.95
N THR A 29 9.76 -4.01 10.65
CA THR A 29 8.89 -5.03 10.07
C THR A 29 7.43 -4.63 10.25
N ASP A 30 6.67 -4.49 9.17
CA ASP A 30 5.26 -4.09 9.17
C ASP A 30 4.35 -5.17 8.57
N ALA A 31 3.09 -5.23 9.04
CA ALA A 31 1.94 -5.97 8.48
C ALA A 31 0.64 -5.19 8.82
N PRO A 32 -0.56 -5.45 8.26
CA PRO A 32 -0.99 -5.94 6.93
C PRO A 32 -1.96 -4.99 6.16
N ALA A 33 -1.93 -5.00 4.82
CA ALA A 33 -2.77 -4.14 3.96
C ALA A 33 -4.17 -4.72 3.64
N ARG A 34 -5.24 -3.89 3.64
CA ARG A 34 -6.62 -4.28 3.27
C ARG A 34 -7.18 -3.43 2.12
N PRO A 35 -7.08 -3.87 0.86
CA PRO A 35 -7.57 -3.09 -0.28
C PRO A 35 -9.10 -2.88 -0.25
N LEU A 36 -9.53 -1.63 -0.29
CA LEU A 36 -10.92 -1.20 -0.51
C LEU A 36 -11.01 -0.63 -1.92
N ALA A 37 -11.64 -1.33 -2.87
CA ALA A 37 -11.75 -0.84 -4.24
C ALA A 37 -13.17 -0.37 -4.59
N ALA A 38 -13.25 0.76 -5.29
CA ALA A 38 -14.38 1.12 -6.14
C ALA A 38 -13.97 0.98 -7.62
N ALA A 39 -14.95 0.93 -8.51
CA ALA A 39 -14.84 0.44 -9.88
C ALA A 39 -13.74 1.08 -10.79
N THR A 40 -13.19 0.18 -11.62
CA THR A 40 -12.78 0.23 -13.05
C THR A 40 -11.58 1.01 -13.62
N ALA A 41 -10.74 1.72 -12.86
CA ALA A 41 -9.43 2.17 -13.43
C ALA A 41 -8.37 2.56 -12.41
N ALA A 42 -8.77 2.94 -11.20
CA ALA A 42 -7.87 3.29 -10.11
C ALA A 42 -7.97 2.26 -8.99
N GLN A 43 -6.83 1.69 -8.60
CA GLN A 43 -6.76 0.84 -7.42
C GLN A 43 -6.73 1.74 -6.20
N ARG A 44 -7.68 1.52 -5.30
CA ARG A 44 -7.75 2.17 -4.00
C ARG A 44 -7.45 1.10 -2.96
N ASP A 45 -6.68 1.45 -1.95
CA ASP A 45 -6.37 0.53 -0.86
C ASP A 45 -6.23 1.27 0.47
N VAL A 46 -6.86 0.71 1.51
CA VAL A 46 -6.62 1.14 2.89
C VAL A 46 -5.60 0.18 3.46
N ARG A 47 -4.41 0.68 3.78
CA ARG A 47 -3.40 -0.15 4.41
C ARG A 47 -3.45 0.10 5.90
N LEU A 48 -3.70 -0.97 6.64
CA LEU A 48 -3.55 -0.97 8.08
C LEU A 48 -2.12 -1.41 8.40
N TYR A 49 -1.53 -0.82 9.42
CA TYR A 49 -0.22 -1.18 9.92
C TYR A 49 -0.36 -1.43 11.42
N GLY A 50 0.09 -2.61 11.86
CA GLY A 50 -0.04 -3.05 13.24
C GLY A 50 0.25 -4.54 13.39
N ILE A 51 0.48 -4.96 14.62
CA ILE A 51 0.65 -6.38 14.95
C ILE A 51 -0.72 -7.08 14.95
N ASP A 52 -1.76 -6.38 15.41
CA ASP A 52 -3.14 -6.86 15.40
C ASP A 52 -3.96 -6.11 14.34
N ASP A 53 -4.67 -6.86 13.50
CA ASP A 53 -5.60 -6.30 12.53
C ASP A 53 -6.79 -5.60 13.18
N ARG A 54 -7.13 -5.94 14.42
CA ARG A 54 -8.25 -5.34 15.17
C ARG A 54 -7.85 -4.08 15.92
N ASP A 55 -6.56 -3.84 16.07
CA ASP A 55 -6.00 -2.66 16.75
C ASP A 55 -4.73 -2.17 16.01
N PRO A 56 -4.89 -1.65 14.78
CA PRO A 56 -3.76 -1.15 14.01
C PRO A 56 -3.22 0.15 14.62
N SER A 57 -1.90 0.25 14.75
CA SER A 57 -1.22 1.45 15.27
C SER A 57 -1.15 2.58 14.24
N CYS A 58 -1.33 2.28 12.96
CA CYS A 58 -1.35 3.25 11.88
C CYS A 58 -2.25 2.77 10.75
N ALA A 59 -2.89 3.69 10.03
CA ALA A 59 -3.57 3.40 8.79
C ALA A 59 -3.24 4.47 7.74
N VAL A 60 -3.26 4.08 6.48
CA VAL A 60 -3.14 4.99 5.34
C VAL A 60 -4.18 4.65 4.29
N LEU A 61 -4.72 5.67 3.64
CA LEU A 61 -5.49 5.52 2.42
C LEU A 61 -4.55 5.78 1.24
N THR A 62 -4.60 4.91 0.24
CA THR A 62 -3.75 4.96 -0.94
C THR A 62 -4.61 4.94 -2.19
N LEU A 63 -4.23 5.79 -3.15
CA LEU A 63 -4.76 5.80 -4.51
C LEU A 63 -3.61 5.56 -5.48
N LYS A 64 -3.69 4.46 -6.24
CA LYS A 64 -2.78 4.11 -7.31
C LYS A 64 -3.48 4.26 -8.66
N ARG A 65 -2.92 5.09 -9.53
CA ARG A 65 -3.42 5.34 -10.90
C ARG A 65 -2.39 4.96 -11.94
N CYS A 66 -2.89 4.56 -13.11
CA CYS A 66 -2.09 4.21 -14.30
C CYS A 66 -0.89 3.27 -14.00
N PRO A 67 -1.06 2.17 -13.25
CA PRO A 67 0.05 1.30 -12.91
C PRO A 67 0.63 0.66 -14.19
N ARG A 68 1.95 0.71 -14.33
CA ARG A 68 2.70 0.04 -15.41
C ARG A 68 3.86 -0.74 -14.82
N ILE A 69 4.06 -1.96 -15.27
CA ILE A 69 5.24 -2.76 -14.92
C ILE A 69 5.86 -3.31 -16.20
N ASP A 70 7.15 -3.05 -16.37
CA ASP A 70 7.93 -3.53 -17.51
C ASP A 70 9.35 -3.85 -17.05
N ALA A 71 9.88 -4.99 -17.48
CA ALA A 71 11.22 -5.48 -17.12
C ALA A 71 11.54 -5.41 -15.60
N GLY A 72 10.56 -5.69 -14.73
CA GLY A 72 10.73 -5.62 -13.27
C GLY A 72 10.74 -4.20 -12.69
N ILE A 73 10.46 -3.18 -13.51
CA ILE A 73 10.35 -1.78 -13.07
C ILE A 73 8.88 -1.39 -13.05
N SER A 74 8.37 -1.10 -11.86
CA SER A 74 7.01 -0.62 -11.61
C SER A 74 7.00 0.91 -11.61
N ARG A 75 6.06 1.50 -12.35
CA ARG A 75 5.78 2.94 -12.36
C ARG A 75 4.30 3.14 -12.06
N VAL A 76 4.00 4.02 -11.11
CA VAL A 76 2.60 4.29 -10.71
C VAL A 76 2.47 5.73 -10.24
N GLU A 77 1.31 6.33 -10.51
CA GLU A 77 0.92 7.54 -9.80
C GLU A 77 0.30 7.14 -8.47
N GLU A 78 1.04 7.34 -7.39
CA GLU A 78 0.58 7.05 -6.05
C GLU A 78 0.34 8.34 -5.26
N VAL A 79 -0.81 8.41 -4.61
CA VAL A 79 -1.12 9.39 -3.56
C VAL A 79 -1.41 8.59 -2.28
N VAL A 80 -0.70 8.92 -1.21
CA VAL A 80 -0.87 8.30 0.10
C VAL A 80 -1.24 9.40 1.09
N GLU A 81 -2.25 9.15 1.91
CA GLU A 81 -2.62 10.02 3.02
C GLU A 81 -2.77 9.20 4.31
N PRO A 82 -2.38 9.75 5.47
CA PRO A 82 -2.71 9.16 6.77
C PRO A 82 -4.23 9.05 6.93
N LEU A 83 -4.67 7.93 7.50
CA LEU A 83 -6.05 7.72 7.90
C LEU A 83 -6.08 7.34 9.38
N ASP A 84 -7.07 7.85 10.12
CA ASP A 84 -7.28 7.41 11.49
C ASP A 84 -7.54 5.90 11.54
N PRO A 85 -6.82 5.11 12.38
CA PRO A 85 -6.96 3.66 12.40
C PRO A 85 -8.38 3.17 12.74
N ALA A 86 -9.09 3.84 13.65
CA ALA A 86 -10.46 3.47 14.00
C ALA A 86 -11.44 3.76 12.86
N LEU A 87 -11.25 4.90 12.16
CA LEU A 87 -11.97 5.23 10.94
C LEU A 87 -11.68 4.24 9.81
N ALA A 88 -10.43 3.79 9.68
CA ALA A 88 -10.03 2.81 8.69
C ALA A 88 -10.71 1.46 8.90
N LEU A 89 -10.74 0.94 10.13
CA LEU A 89 -11.48 -0.28 10.50
C LEU A 89 -12.97 -0.14 10.17
N THR A 90 -13.54 0.98 10.58
CA THR A 90 -14.93 1.33 10.31
C THR A 90 -15.26 1.34 8.81
N CYS A 91 -14.36 1.82 7.96
CA CYS A 91 -14.54 1.83 6.50
C CYS A 91 -14.35 0.43 5.90
N VAL A 92 -13.52 -0.42 6.49
CA VAL A 92 -13.39 -1.83 6.07
C VAL A 92 -14.68 -2.61 6.38
N ASP A 93 -15.26 -2.39 7.55
CA ASP A 93 -16.50 -3.04 7.98
C ASP A 93 -17.73 -2.49 7.25
N ASN A 94 -17.77 -1.18 7.01
CA ASN A 94 -18.81 -0.51 6.24
C ASN A 94 -18.20 0.43 5.19
N PRO A 95 -17.95 -0.06 3.96
CA PRO A 95 -17.34 0.70 2.87
C PRO A 95 -18.07 1.99 2.50
N ALA A 96 -19.37 2.09 2.73
CA ALA A 96 -20.14 3.30 2.49
C ALA A 96 -19.62 4.49 3.33
N ARG A 97 -19.02 4.22 4.50
CA ARG A 97 -18.46 5.26 5.37
C ARG A 97 -17.23 5.93 4.77
N LEU A 98 -16.58 5.33 3.77
CA LEU A 98 -15.47 5.97 3.07
C LEU A 98 -15.90 7.22 2.29
N GLY A 99 -17.13 7.25 1.78
CA GLY A 99 -17.66 8.38 1.00
C GLY A 99 -17.85 9.67 1.80
N VAL A 100 -18.02 9.55 3.12
CA VAL A 100 -18.19 10.70 4.03
C VAL A 100 -16.88 11.10 4.73
N VAL A 101 -15.77 10.40 4.46
CA VAL A 101 -14.46 10.80 4.97
C VAL A 101 -14.04 12.09 4.27
N GLY A 102 -13.57 13.07 5.05
CA GLY A 102 -13.00 14.33 4.57
C GLY A 102 -11.64 14.18 3.89
N SER A 103 -11.51 13.19 3.00
CA SER A 103 -10.27 12.77 2.35
C SER A 103 -10.09 13.47 1.00
N PRO A 104 -8.92 14.09 0.75
CA PRO A 104 -8.53 14.54 -0.59
C PRO A 104 -8.57 13.42 -1.63
N ILE A 105 -8.13 12.21 -1.28
CA ILE A 105 -8.21 11.04 -2.18
C ILE A 105 -9.66 10.70 -2.54
N VAL A 106 -10.57 10.65 -1.55
CA VAL A 106 -11.99 10.35 -1.79
C VAL A 106 -12.65 11.43 -2.67
N ARG A 107 -12.29 12.70 -2.45
CA ARG A 107 -12.76 13.80 -3.31
C ARG A 107 -12.26 13.64 -4.74
N LEU A 108 -10.96 13.47 -4.94
CA LEU A 108 -10.34 13.27 -6.25
C LEU A 108 -11.01 12.11 -7.00
N VAL A 109 -11.28 11.02 -6.29
CA VAL A 109 -11.99 9.86 -6.83
C VAL A 109 -13.41 10.19 -7.26
N SER A 110 -14.15 10.93 -6.43
CA SER A 110 -15.52 11.34 -6.72
C SER A 110 -15.55 12.20 -7.98
N ASP A 111 -14.62 13.15 -8.08
CA ASP A 111 -14.52 14.12 -9.16
C ASP A 111 -14.05 13.47 -10.48
N GLU A 112 -13.06 12.57 -10.42
CA GLU A 112 -12.45 11.94 -11.60
C GLU A 112 -13.29 10.78 -12.16
N TYR A 113 -13.99 10.02 -11.30
CA TYR A 113 -14.68 8.79 -11.69
C TYR A 113 -16.21 8.86 -11.54
N GLY A 114 -16.79 10.01 -11.17
CA GLY A 114 -18.24 10.19 -11.04
C GLY A 114 -18.87 9.36 -9.92
N VAL A 115 -18.10 9.04 -8.90
CA VAL A 115 -18.51 8.19 -7.78
C VAL A 115 -19.24 9.06 -6.75
N SER A 116 -20.57 8.91 -6.63
CA SER A 116 -21.38 9.72 -5.71
C SER A 116 -21.03 9.42 -4.26
N ARG A 117 -20.70 10.46 -3.48
CA ARG A 117 -20.39 10.36 -2.04
C ARG A 117 -21.56 9.80 -1.22
N ASP A 118 -22.79 10.01 -1.69
CA ASP A 118 -24.03 9.75 -0.95
C ASP A 118 -24.68 8.41 -1.29
N LYS A 119 -24.20 7.68 -2.32
CA LYS A 119 -24.86 6.47 -2.85
C LYS A 119 -24.13 5.14 -2.60
N ALA A 120 -23.25 5.08 -1.58
CA ALA A 120 -22.54 3.85 -1.19
C ALA A 120 -21.92 3.02 -2.36
N PRO A 121 -21.13 3.62 -3.26
CA PRO A 121 -20.54 2.90 -4.40
C PRO A 121 -19.29 2.09 -4.05
N PHE A 122 -18.83 2.15 -2.79
CA PHE A 122 -17.65 1.44 -2.33
C PHE A 122 -18.01 0.05 -1.84
N VAL A 123 -17.17 -0.93 -2.18
CA VAL A 123 -17.26 -2.30 -1.66
C VAL A 123 -15.88 -2.71 -1.11
N CYS A 124 -15.89 -3.56 -0.09
CA CYS A 124 -14.66 -4.17 0.41
C CYS A 124 -14.37 -5.42 -0.43
N LEU A 125 -13.20 -5.48 -1.07
CA LEU A 125 -12.77 -6.65 -1.83
C LEU A 125 -12.06 -7.69 -0.97
N GLY A 126 -12.01 -7.47 0.35
CA GLY A 126 -11.20 -8.24 1.28
C GLY A 126 -9.74 -7.77 1.30
N GLY A 127 -8.83 -8.65 1.72
CA GLY A 127 -7.41 -8.31 1.77
C GLY A 127 -6.52 -9.48 2.13
N PHE A 128 -5.22 -9.21 2.21
CA PHE A 128 -4.21 -10.22 2.52
C PHE A 128 -3.17 -9.65 3.48
N ARG A 129 -2.60 -10.53 4.32
CA ARG A 129 -1.50 -10.14 5.19
C ARG A 129 -0.19 -10.19 4.43
N ASN A 130 0.63 -9.16 4.61
CA ASN A 130 1.98 -9.11 4.05
C ASN A 130 2.96 -8.61 5.11
N THR A 131 3.98 -9.41 5.41
CA THR A 131 5.09 -9.01 6.27
C THR A 131 6.15 -8.32 5.41
N ARG A 132 6.39 -7.03 5.65
CA ARG A 132 7.39 -6.22 4.96
C ARG A 132 8.54 -5.92 5.90
N GLY A 133 9.77 -6.25 5.51
CA GLY A 133 10.98 -5.78 6.17
C GLY A 133 11.57 -4.59 5.42
N ASP A 134 11.63 -3.42 6.05
CA ASP A 134 12.33 -2.26 5.50
C ASP A 134 13.79 -2.30 5.91
N MET A 135 14.68 -2.23 4.92
CA MET A 135 16.11 -2.46 5.09
C MET A 135 16.89 -1.32 4.44
N SER A 136 17.88 -0.76 5.13
CA SER A 136 18.75 0.25 4.52
C SER A 136 19.79 -0.41 3.61
N SER A 137 19.91 0.04 2.37
CA SER A 137 21.07 -0.31 1.54
C SER A 137 22.12 0.80 1.64
N ARG A 138 23.37 0.49 2.02
CA ARG A 138 24.48 1.43 1.83
C ARG A 138 24.62 1.72 0.33
N ARG A 139 24.75 3.00 -0.05
CA ARG A 139 25.24 3.39 -1.38
C ARG A 139 26.52 2.60 -1.66
N ALA A 140 26.57 1.89 -2.78
CA ALA A 140 27.83 1.37 -3.29
C ALA A 140 28.78 2.57 -3.43
N ARG A 141 29.85 2.61 -2.64
CA ARG A 141 30.98 3.51 -2.96
C ARG A 141 31.52 2.99 -4.27
N GLY A 142 31.23 3.70 -5.36
CA GLY A 142 31.89 3.46 -6.64
C GLY A 142 33.40 3.52 -6.38
N ARG A 143 34.07 2.39 -6.55
CA ARG A 143 35.51 2.39 -6.77
C ARG A 143 35.70 2.98 -8.17
N GLY A 144 35.82 4.30 -8.24
CA GLY A 144 36.42 4.97 -9.39
C GLY A 144 37.90 4.64 -9.37
N SER A 145 38.32 3.69 -10.21
CA SER A 145 39.70 3.57 -10.63
C SER A 145 39.98 4.63 -11.69
N CYS A 146 40.89 5.56 -11.39
CA CYS A 146 41.87 6.06 -12.33
C CYS A 146 43.24 5.71 -11.76
#